data_AF-A0A7S2SDY5-F1
#
_entry.id   AF-A0A7S2SDY5-F1
#
_cell.length_a   1.000
_cell.length_b   1.000
_cell.length_c   1.000
_cell.angle_alpha   90.00
_cell.angle_beta   90.00
_cell.angle_gamma   90.00
#
_symmetry.space_group_name_H-M   'P 1'
#
loop_
_entity.id
_entity.type
_entity.pdbx_description
1 polymer ?
#
loop_
_entity_poly.entity_id
_entity_poly.type
_entity_poly.pdbx_seq_one_letter_code
_entity_poly.pdbx_strand_id
1 'polypeptide(L)'
;MAIAQGDVVGEAYTRIDGDPSVLGDLLRRDDLPVDALMALEPEVVSSLALLVAQAVGSGIDYAELGQGWDHPTAKTAYRKAEGRSFMHPASVARQDRSREDLGAVAMSLPSAAPETQRDLLVQAFLREIGVDAEAAQGWDGDFKAVHQALRAELVLPLRSLNEGRRSMYTTFNGHALPGDKISALVDELLQVLVEGHFKDWRYTNPVGRAQLHGLSDHQVAVWKEASRTVLGNLVVHEDEEDELGFFWATKIGGPSHGFDIEGQCLLPLIANARHKVQPQQGLPRVVEL
;
A
#
# COMPACT_ATOMS: atom_id res chain seq x y z
N MET A 1 2.42 -5.70 -33.18
CA MET A 1 1.06 -6.01 -32.71
C MET A 1 1.14 -6.03 -31.19
N ALA A 2 1.00 -4.86 -30.54
CA ALA A 2 1.03 -4.77 -29.08
C ALA A 2 -0.35 -5.15 -28.56
N ILE A 3 -0.45 -6.34 -27.95
CA ILE A 3 -1.66 -6.72 -27.22
C ILE A 3 -1.81 -5.73 -26.07
N ALA A 4 -3.01 -5.18 -25.91
CA ALA A 4 -3.35 -4.19 -24.89
C ALA A 4 -3.07 -4.76 -23.48
N GLN A 5 -1.88 -4.49 -22.93
CA GLN A 5 -1.52 -4.86 -21.55
C GLN A 5 -2.51 -4.25 -20.54
N GLY A 6 -3.12 -3.09 -20.84
CA GLY A 6 -4.05 -2.42 -19.94
C GLY A 6 -5.39 -3.14 -19.72
N ASP A 7 -5.92 -3.85 -20.72
CA ASP A 7 -7.22 -4.55 -20.58
C ASP A 7 -7.11 -5.82 -19.72
N VAL A 8 -5.97 -6.51 -19.78
CA VAL A 8 -5.72 -7.73 -18.98
C VAL A 8 -5.53 -7.38 -17.50
N VAL A 9 -4.80 -6.31 -17.19
CA VAL A 9 -4.51 -5.91 -15.79
C VAL A 9 -5.76 -5.36 -15.09
N GLY A 10 -6.57 -4.55 -15.80
CA GLY A 10 -7.81 -3.99 -15.24
C GLY A 10 -8.87 -5.03 -14.89
N GLU A 11 -9.07 -6.06 -15.74
CA GLU A 11 -9.95 -7.18 -15.42
C GLU A 11 -9.38 -8.09 -14.32
N ALA A 12 -8.05 -8.26 -14.27
CA ALA A 12 -7.38 -9.06 -13.26
C ALA A 12 -7.64 -8.54 -11.84
N TYR A 13 -7.53 -7.23 -11.58
CA TYR A 13 -7.77 -6.66 -10.22
C TYR A 13 -9.14 -7.02 -9.63
N THR A 14 -10.15 -7.23 -10.47
CA THR A 14 -11.51 -7.58 -10.05
C THR A 14 -11.71 -9.10 -9.91
N ARG A 15 -10.84 -9.91 -10.54
CA ARG A 15 -10.87 -11.39 -10.55
C ARG A 15 -9.83 -12.04 -9.63
N ILE A 16 -8.85 -11.30 -9.13
CA ILE A 16 -7.70 -11.82 -8.37
C ILE A 16 -8.05 -12.38 -6.98
N ASP A 17 -9.28 -12.20 -6.50
CA ASP A 17 -9.79 -12.98 -5.36
C ASP A 17 -10.10 -14.44 -5.81
N GLY A 18 -9.06 -15.22 -6.11
CA GLY A 18 -9.10 -16.68 -6.13
C GLY A 18 -8.78 -17.41 -7.44
N ASP A 19 -8.44 -16.72 -8.54
CA ASP A 19 -8.11 -17.38 -9.81
C ASP A 19 -6.62 -17.22 -10.20
N PRO A 20 -5.74 -18.17 -9.82
CA PRO A 20 -4.33 -18.14 -10.19
C PRO A 20 -4.06 -18.51 -11.64
N SER A 21 -5.06 -18.84 -12.47
CA SER A 21 -4.83 -18.97 -13.92
C SER A 21 -4.29 -17.66 -14.52
N VAL A 22 -4.64 -16.53 -13.91
CA VAL A 22 -4.13 -15.20 -14.26
C VAL A 22 -2.62 -15.05 -14.00
N LEU A 23 -2.01 -15.87 -13.13
CA LEU A 23 -0.58 -15.83 -12.85
C LEU A 23 0.27 -16.20 -14.06
N GLY A 24 -0.16 -17.18 -14.87
CA GLY A 24 0.57 -17.60 -16.07
C GLY A 24 0.73 -16.46 -17.07
N ASP A 25 -0.37 -15.73 -17.31
CA ASP A 25 -0.39 -14.58 -18.21
C ASP A 25 0.43 -13.40 -17.68
N LEU A 26 0.28 -13.05 -16.40
CA LEU A 26 1.00 -11.94 -15.80
C LEU A 26 2.51 -12.23 -15.70
N LEU A 27 2.89 -13.45 -15.32
CA LEU A 27 4.28 -13.89 -15.23
C LEU A 27 4.90 -14.26 -16.58
N ARG A 28 4.08 -14.38 -17.64
CA ARG A 28 4.50 -14.85 -18.97
C ARG A 28 5.26 -16.18 -18.91
N ARG A 29 4.71 -17.11 -18.16
CA ARG A 29 5.32 -18.41 -17.87
C ARG A 29 4.33 -19.54 -18.10
N ASP A 30 4.61 -20.35 -19.09
CA ASP A 30 3.85 -21.57 -19.39
C ASP A 30 4.24 -22.74 -18.49
N ASP A 31 5.34 -22.61 -17.74
CA ASP A 31 5.92 -23.65 -16.89
C ASP A 31 5.51 -23.54 -15.42
N LEU A 32 4.57 -22.65 -15.07
CA LEU A 32 4.07 -22.53 -13.71
C LEU A 32 3.35 -23.82 -13.28
N PRO A 33 3.60 -24.32 -12.06
CA PRO A 33 2.91 -25.50 -11.54
C PRO A 33 1.51 -25.12 -11.03
N VAL A 34 0.61 -24.71 -11.93
CA VAL A 34 -0.73 -24.16 -11.60
C VAL A 34 -1.51 -25.08 -10.67
N ASP A 35 -1.55 -26.39 -10.94
CA ASP A 35 -2.25 -27.36 -10.09
C ASP A 35 -1.67 -27.42 -8.67
N ALA A 36 -0.35 -27.27 -8.53
CA ALA A 36 0.32 -27.29 -7.24
C ALA A 36 0.13 -25.96 -6.49
N LEU A 37 0.10 -24.83 -7.21
CA LEU A 37 -0.26 -23.52 -6.67
C LEU A 37 -1.71 -23.52 -6.17
N MET A 38 -2.63 -24.13 -6.91
CA MET A 38 -4.04 -24.27 -6.52
C MET A 38 -4.26 -25.13 -5.27
N ALA A 39 -3.28 -25.97 -4.90
CA ALA A 39 -3.32 -26.78 -3.70
C ALA A 39 -2.85 -26.03 -2.44
N LEU A 40 -2.32 -24.81 -2.57
CA LEU A 40 -1.86 -23.98 -1.45
C LEU A 40 -3.04 -23.37 -0.68
N GLU A 41 -2.75 -22.78 0.49
CA GLU A 41 -3.74 -22.00 1.24
C GLU A 41 -4.28 -20.83 0.37
N PRO A 42 -5.60 -20.57 0.36
CA PRO A 42 -6.19 -19.53 -0.48
C PRO A 42 -5.56 -18.14 -0.29
N GLU A 43 -5.20 -17.77 0.95
CA GLU A 43 -4.57 -16.48 1.25
C GLU A 43 -3.15 -16.37 0.65
N VAL A 44 -2.40 -17.47 0.57
CA VAL A 44 -1.07 -17.52 -0.06
C VAL A 44 -1.20 -17.30 -1.56
N VAL A 45 -2.14 -17.99 -2.21
CA VAL A 45 -2.41 -17.85 -3.65
C VAL A 45 -2.90 -16.44 -3.98
N SER A 46 -3.85 -15.92 -3.21
CA SER A 46 -4.39 -14.57 -3.37
C SER A 46 -3.30 -13.51 -3.17
N SER A 47 -2.46 -13.65 -2.15
CA SER A 47 -1.33 -12.74 -1.91
C SER A 47 -0.34 -12.71 -3.07
N LEU A 48 0.05 -13.89 -3.58
CA LEU A 48 0.91 -13.96 -4.75
C LEU A 48 0.28 -13.26 -5.97
N ALA A 49 -0.99 -13.55 -6.25
CA ALA A 49 -1.69 -12.95 -7.39
C ALA A 49 -1.84 -11.42 -7.26
N LEU A 50 -2.19 -10.91 -6.08
CA LEU A 50 -2.25 -9.48 -5.80
C LEU A 50 -0.88 -8.80 -5.94
N LEU A 51 0.17 -9.44 -5.43
CA LEU A 51 1.53 -8.92 -5.52
C LEU A 51 2.01 -8.88 -6.97
N VAL A 52 1.83 -9.96 -7.72
CA VAL A 52 2.17 -10.04 -9.14
C VAL A 52 1.43 -8.99 -9.96
N ALA A 53 0.12 -8.83 -9.75
CA ALA A 53 -0.65 -7.84 -10.49
C ALA A 53 -0.19 -6.41 -10.22
N GLN A 54 0.09 -6.07 -8.96
CA GLN A 54 0.57 -4.75 -8.59
C GLN A 54 2.00 -4.47 -9.05
N ALA A 55 2.90 -5.45 -8.89
CA ALA A 55 4.32 -5.29 -9.20
C ALA A 55 4.62 -5.39 -10.70
N VAL A 56 3.99 -6.33 -11.40
CA VAL A 56 4.25 -6.58 -12.83
C VAL A 56 3.29 -5.76 -13.70
N GLY A 57 2.00 -5.71 -13.35
CA GLY A 57 0.99 -5.00 -14.13
C GLY A 57 1.11 -3.49 -14.01
N SER A 58 1.43 -3.00 -12.81
CA SER A 58 1.44 -1.57 -12.50
C SER A 58 2.76 -1.10 -11.87
N GLY A 59 3.87 -1.82 -12.07
CA GLY A 59 5.14 -1.50 -11.43
C GLY A 59 5.80 -0.24 -11.98
N ILE A 60 5.60 0.90 -11.32
CA ILE A 60 6.35 2.14 -11.60
C ILE A 60 7.71 2.08 -10.89
N ASP A 61 8.75 2.61 -11.53
CA ASP A 61 10.07 2.84 -10.93
C ASP A 61 10.16 4.28 -10.36
N TYR A 62 9.80 4.45 -9.09
CA TYR A 62 9.80 5.76 -8.44
C TYR A 62 11.21 6.22 -8.07
N ALA A 63 12.17 5.30 -7.94
CA ALA A 63 13.56 5.64 -7.69
C ALA A 63 14.17 6.43 -8.86
N GLU A 64 13.85 6.05 -10.10
CA GLU A 64 14.28 6.77 -11.29
C GLU A 64 13.39 7.98 -11.61
N LEU A 65 12.06 7.83 -11.51
CA LEU A 65 11.12 8.86 -11.98
C LEU A 65 10.82 9.96 -10.96
N GLY A 66 10.89 9.66 -9.65
CA GLY A 66 10.48 10.55 -8.56
C GLY A 66 8.96 10.77 -8.47
N GLN A 67 8.50 11.41 -7.38
CA GLN A 67 7.07 11.67 -7.09
C GLN A 67 6.52 12.95 -7.77
N GLY A 68 6.97 13.27 -8.97
CA GLY A 68 6.53 14.50 -9.67
C GLY A 68 6.48 14.32 -11.17
N TRP A 69 6.56 13.07 -11.61
CA TRP A 69 6.52 12.71 -13.01
C TRP A 69 5.07 12.59 -13.49
N ASP A 70 4.85 12.25 -14.76
CA ASP A 70 3.52 12.02 -15.35
C ASP A 70 2.90 10.69 -14.87
N HIS A 71 2.50 10.67 -13.60
CA HIS A 71 1.84 9.55 -12.93
C HIS A 71 0.33 9.58 -13.13
N PRO A 72 -0.33 8.42 -13.05
CA PRO A 72 -1.79 8.36 -13.08
C PRO A 72 -2.40 9.13 -11.93
N THR A 73 -3.54 9.77 -12.19
CA THR A 73 -4.24 10.56 -11.18
C THR A 73 -5.46 9.84 -10.62
N ALA A 74 -5.72 8.58 -10.97
CA ALA A 74 -6.89 7.82 -10.49
C ALA A 74 -6.44 6.44 -10.01
N LYS A 75 -6.96 5.93 -8.87
CA LYS A 75 -6.70 4.54 -8.44
C LYS A 75 -7.11 3.54 -9.53
N THR A 76 -8.19 3.84 -10.25
CA THR A 76 -8.63 3.10 -11.43
C THR A 76 -7.64 3.16 -12.59
N ALA A 77 -6.97 4.30 -12.81
CA ALA A 77 -5.93 4.43 -13.83
C ALA A 77 -4.68 3.62 -13.45
N TYR A 78 -4.31 3.58 -12.16
CA TYR A 78 -3.25 2.69 -11.66
C TYR A 78 -3.57 1.21 -11.93
N ARG A 79 -4.80 0.76 -11.63
CA ARG A 79 -5.25 -0.61 -11.90
C ARG A 79 -5.21 -0.98 -13.39
N LYS A 80 -5.40 0.00 -14.28
CA LYS A 80 -5.37 -0.21 -15.73
C LYS A 80 -4.00 0.04 -16.36
N ALA A 81 -3.00 0.39 -15.55
CA ALA A 81 -1.70 0.86 -16.02
C ALA A 81 -1.80 2.00 -17.05
N GLU A 82 -2.77 2.91 -16.86
CA GLU A 82 -2.99 4.07 -17.73
C GLU A 82 -2.06 5.22 -17.32
N GLY A 83 -1.04 5.50 -18.12
CA GLY A 83 -0.12 6.63 -17.89
C GLY A 83 1.23 6.43 -18.55
N ARG A 84 1.99 7.52 -18.76
CA ARG A 84 3.30 7.44 -19.40
C ARG A 84 4.33 6.73 -18.51
N SER A 85 4.09 6.65 -17.20
CA SER A 85 5.07 6.19 -16.20
C SER A 85 5.24 4.70 -16.25
N PHE A 86 4.18 3.96 -16.57
CA PHE A 86 4.24 2.53 -16.81
C PHE A 86 5.04 2.17 -18.06
N MET A 87 4.95 3.01 -19.10
CA MET A 87 5.63 2.81 -20.38
C MET A 87 7.08 3.31 -20.39
N HIS A 88 7.53 3.97 -19.31
CA HIS A 88 8.89 4.46 -19.22
C HIS A 88 9.88 3.29 -19.20
N PRO A 89 11.03 3.36 -19.92
CA PRO A 89 11.99 2.25 -19.98
C PRO A 89 12.44 1.72 -18.60
N ALA A 90 12.61 2.60 -17.60
CA ALA A 90 12.95 2.19 -16.24
C ALA A 90 11.85 1.35 -15.58
N SER A 91 10.59 1.79 -15.66
CA SER A 91 9.44 1.05 -15.13
C SER A 91 9.25 -0.29 -15.85
N VAL A 92 9.41 -0.33 -17.18
CA VAL A 92 9.36 -1.59 -17.94
C VAL A 92 10.45 -2.55 -17.49
N ALA A 93 11.70 -2.07 -17.38
CA ALA A 93 12.80 -2.89 -16.89
C ALA A 93 12.57 -3.39 -15.46
N ARG A 94 11.93 -2.59 -14.61
CA ARG A 94 11.53 -3.02 -13.27
C ARG A 94 10.45 -4.10 -13.32
N GLN A 95 9.36 -3.89 -14.06
CA GLN A 95 8.29 -4.88 -14.20
C GLN A 95 8.81 -6.21 -14.71
N ASP A 96 9.79 -6.18 -15.62
CA ASP A 96 10.46 -7.39 -16.12
C ASP A 96 11.25 -8.10 -15.01
N ARG A 97 12.03 -7.37 -14.18
CA ARG A 97 12.70 -7.94 -12.99
C ARG A 97 11.70 -8.52 -11.99
N SER A 98 10.65 -7.77 -11.65
CA SER A 98 9.58 -8.25 -10.76
C SER A 98 8.92 -9.51 -11.31
N ARG A 99 8.76 -9.62 -12.63
CA ARG A 99 8.21 -10.82 -13.28
C ARG A 99 9.11 -12.04 -13.08
N GLU A 100 10.42 -11.87 -13.25
CA GLU A 100 11.40 -12.94 -13.04
C GLU A 100 11.46 -13.36 -11.57
N ASP A 101 11.61 -12.39 -10.66
CA ASP A 101 11.73 -12.64 -9.22
C ASP A 101 10.46 -13.27 -8.63
N LEU A 102 9.28 -12.71 -8.93
CA LEU A 102 8.01 -13.27 -8.47
C LEU A 102 7.68 -14.60 -9.16
N GLY A 103 8.15 -14.81 -10.39
CA GLY A 103 8.10 -16.12 -11.04
C GLY A 103 8.91 -17.16 -10.27
N ALA A 104 10.11 -16.82 -9.80
CA ALA A 104 10.92 -17.71 -8.97
C ALA A 104 10.26 -18.01 -7.61
N VAL A 105 9.62 -17.01 -6.99
CA VAL A 105 8.81 -17.22 -5.77
C VAL A 105 7.67 -18.19 -6.06
N ALA A 106 6.89 -17.96 -7.14
CA ALA A 106 5.78 -18.83 -7.53
C ALA A 106 6.22 -20.29 -7.75
N MET A 107 7.37 -20.53 -8.38
CA MET A 107 7.92 -21.88 -8.57
C MET A 107 8.32 -22.55 -7.24
N SER A 108 8.71 -21.77 -6.23
CA SER A 108 9.22 -22.28 -4.96
C SER A 108 8.13 -22.62 -3.95
N LEU A 109 6.99 -21.89 -4.00
CA LEU A 109 5.92 -22.00 -3.01
C LEU A 109 5.37 -23.44 -2.84
N PRO A 110 5.06 -24.22 -3.89
CA PRO A 110 4.48 -25.56 -3.73
C PRO A 110 5.37 -26.55 -2.96
N SER A 111 6.69 -26.32 -2.95
CA SER A 111 7.65 -27.20 -2.26
C SER A 111 8.05 -26.68 -0.88
N ALA A 112 7.69 -25.44 -0.55
CA ALA A 112 8.03 -24.82 0.72
C ALA A 112 7.05 -25.27 1.83
N ALA A 113 7.53 -25.32 3.07
CA ALA A 113 6.67 -25.51 4.23
C ALA A 113 5.74 -24.28 4.41
N PRO A 114 4.54 -24.43 5.02
CA PRO A 114 3.56 -23.34 5.12
C PRO A 114 4.10 -22.03 5.68
N GLU A 115 4.87 -22.06 6.78
CA GLU A 115 5.46 -20.83 7.33
C GLU A 115 6.49 -20.20 6.38
N THR A 116 7.30 -21.03 5.72
CA THR A 116 8.25 -20.56 4.70
C THR A 116 7.54 -19.94 3.49
N GLN A 117 6.35 -20.42 3.12
CA GLN A 117 5.55 -19.81 2.04
C GLN A 117 5.16 -18.38 2.39
N ARG A 118 4.71 -18.16 3.64
CA ARG A 118 4.35 -16.85 4.18
C ARG A 118 5.56 -15.93 4.22
N ASP A 119 6.69 -16.40 4.74
CA ASP A 119 7.94 -15.65 4.79
C ASP A 119 8.40 -15.22 3.39
N LEU A 120 8.36 -16.12 2.40
CA LEU A 120 8.73 -15.82 1.03
C LEU A 120 7.88 -14.68 0.44
N LEU A 121 6.59 -14.65 0.74
CA LEU A 121 5.68 -13.59 0.27
C LEU A 121 5.91 -12.26 0.99
N VAL A 122 6.19 -12.27 2.30
CA VAL A 122 6.58 -11.07 3.04
C VAL A 122 7.87 -10.48 2.46
N GLN A 123 8.88 -11.31 2.22
CA GLN A 123 10.15 -10.88 1.64
C GLN A 123 10.01 -10.38 0.20
N ALA A 124 9.15 -11.02 -0.59
CA ALA A 124 8.82 -10.56 -1.94
C ALA A 124 8.12 -9.20 -1.90
N PHE A 125 7.16 -9.00 -1.00
CA PHE A 125 6.47 -7.73 -0.81
C PHE A 125 7.43 -6.60 -0.43
N LEU A 126 8.28 -6.82 0.58
CA LEU A 126 9.29 -5.84 1.04
C LEU A 126 10.21 -5.38 -0.11
N ARG A 127 10.72 -6.34 -0.89
CA ARG A 127 11.53 -6.05 -2.08
C ARG A 127 10.76 -5.23 -3.11
N GLU A 128 9.50 -5.59 -3.36
CA GLU A 128 8.68 -4.90 -4.35
C GLU A 128 8.34 -3.46 -3.95
N ILE A 129 8.24 -3.15 -2.66
CA ILE A 129 8.12 -1.76 -2.19
C ILE A 129 9.47 -1.04 -2.06
N GLY A 130 10.57 -1.69 -2.48
CA GLY A 130 11.92 -1.13 -2.52
C GLY A 130 12.65 -1.11 -1.18
N VAL A 131 12.21 -1.88 -0.19
CA VAL A 131 12.89 -1.95 1.12
C VAL A 131 14.16 -2.79 0.95
N ASP A 132 15.30 -2.22 1.34
CA ASP A 132 16.57 -2.93 1.35
C ASP A 132 16.56 -4.08 2.37
N ALA A 133 17.13 -5.23 1.98
CA ALA A 133 17.17 -6.41 2.85
C ALA A 133 17.92 -6.15 4.18
N GLU A 134 18.92 -5.26 4.16
CA GLU A 134 19.63 -4.83 5.36
C GLU A 134 18.74 -3.97 6.27
N ALA A 135 17.93 -3.07 5.68
CA ALA A 135 17.00 -2.24 6.45
C ALA A 135 15.88 -3.08 7.08
N ALA A 136 15.40 -4.11 6.38
CA ALA A 136 14.41 -5.06 6.88
C ALA A 136 14.97 -6.06 7.91
N GLN A 137 16.28 -6.04 8.19
CA GLN A 137 16.88 -6.99 9.11
C GLN A 137 16.33 -6.77 10.53
N GLY A 138 15.60 -7.78 11.03
CA GLY A 138 15.00 -7.76 12.37
C GLY A 138 13.57 -7.23 12.42
N TRP A 139 12.95 -6.92 11.27
CA TRP A 139 11.51 -6.67 11.19
C TRP A 139 10.76 -8.00 11.39
N ASP A 140 9.69 -7.97 12.18
CA ASP A 140 8.85 -9.14 12.46
C ASP A 140 7.64 -9.18 11.53
N GLY A 141 7.89 -9.41 10.23
CA GLY A 141 6.86 -9.26 9.22
C GLY A 141 5.69 -10.25 9.38
N ASP A 142 4.49 -9.72 9.58
CA ASP A 142 3.25 -10.48 9.69
C ASP A 142 2.65 -10.68 8.30
N PHE A 143 2.57 -11.93 7.87
CA PHE A 143 1.94 -12.31 6.60
C PHE A 143 0.50 -11.80 6.47
N LYS A 144 -0.28 -11.81 7.56
CA LYS A 144 -1.65 -11.33 7.52
C LYS A 144 -1.69 -9.82 7.25
N ALA A 145 -0.77 -9.06 7.86
CA ALA A 145 -0.66 -7.63 7.62
C ALA A 145 -0.26 -7.33 6.17
N VAL A 146 0.71 -8.07 5.62
CA VAL A 146 1.10 -7.99 4.22
C VAL A 146 -0.06 -8.36 3.29
N HIS A 147 -0.83 -9.40 3.61
CA HIS A 147 -2.02 -9.77 2.85
C HIS A 147 -3.05 -8.64 2.83
N GLN A 148 -3.33 -7.99 3.97
CA GLN A 148 -4.23 -6.83 4.01
C GLN A 148 -3.68 -5.64 3.20
N ALA A 149 -2.38 -5.36 3.30
CA ALA A 149 -1.74 -4.33 2.49
C ALA A 149 -1.86 -4.61 0.98
N LEU A 150 -1.74 -5.87 0.58
CA LEU A 150 -1.95 -6.30 -0.81
C LEU A 150 -3.40 -6.12 -1.25
N ARG A 151 -4.38 -6.49 -0.40
CA ARG A 151 -5.82 -6.26 -0.68
C ARG A 151 -6.17 -4.79 -0.78
N ALA A 152 -5.54 -3.94 0.04
CA ALA A 152 -5.66 -2.49 -0.02
C ALA A 152 -4.88 -1.85 -1.19
N GLU A 153 -4.20 -2.66 -2.00
CA GLU A 153 -3.40 -2.26 -3.17
C GLU A 153 -2.20 -1.36 -2.84
N LEU A 154 -1.52 -1.63 -1.73
CA LEU A 154 -0.51 -0.71 -1.19
C LEU A 154 0.89 -0.84 -1.78
N VAL A 155 1.16 -1.76 -2.71
CA VAL A 155 2.51 -1.91 -3.27
C VAL A 155 3.00 -0.59 -3.89
N LEU A 156 2.15 0.09 -4.65
CA LEU A 156 2.52 1.36 -5.31
C LEU A 156 2.62 2.54 -4.34
N PRO A 157 1.62 2.82 -3.48
CA PRO A 157 1.75 3.86 -2.47
C PRO A 157 3.00 3.71 -1.60
N LEU A 158 3.29 2.50 -1.12
CA LEU A 158 4.44 2.23 -0.25
C LEU A 158 5.76 2.35 -1.01
N ARG A 159 5.82 1.83 -2.25
CA ARG A 159 6.98 2.02 -3.12
C ARG A 159 7.26 3.50 -3.38
N SER A 160 6.21 4.27 -3.71
CA SER A 160 6.36 5.71 -3.94
C SER A 160 6.89 6.41 -2.70
N LEU A 161 6.33 6.13 -1.52
CA LEU A 161 6.81 6.70 -0.25
C LEU A 161 8.27 6.34 0.01
N ASN A 162 8.65 5.09 -0.25
CA ASN A 162 9.96 4.57 0.06
C ASN A 162 11.06 5.06 -0.90
N GLU A 163 10.82 4.94 -2.20
CA GLU A 163 11.80 5.30 -3.24
C GLU A 163 11.80 6.81 -3.52
N GLY A 164 10.63 7.44 -3.36
CA GLY A 164 10.41 8.86 -3.58
C GLY A 164 10.77 9.77 -2.41
N ARG A 165 11.36 9.25 -1.32
CA ARG A 165 11.69 10.03 -0.10
C ARG A 165 12.40 11.34 -0.38
N ARG A 166 13.32 11.34 -1.35
CA ARG A 166 14.09 12.54 -1.73
C ARG A 166 13.20 13.70 -2.18
N SER A 167 12.07 13.42 -2.82
CA SER A 167 11.08 14.43 -3.21
C SER A 167 10.42 15.10 -1.99
N MET A 168 10.47 14.47 -0.81
CA MET A 168 9.94 15.02 0.44
C MET A 168 10.97 15.86 1.22
N TYR A 169 12.22 15.95 0.78
CA TYR A 169 13.27 16.70 1.51
C TYR A 169 13.25 18.19 1.22
N THR A 170 12.36 18.65 0.36
CA THR A 170 12.18 20.05 0.03
C THR A 170 10.70 20.37 -0.06
N THR A 171 10.29 21.47 0.53
CA THR A 171 8.93 22.01 0.36
C THR A 171 8.68 22.40 -1.09
N PHE A 172 7.41 22.61 -1.46
CA PHE A 172 7.03 23.16 -2.76
C PHE A 172 7.74 24.49 -3.10
N ASN A 173 8.04 25.32 -2.09
CA ASN A 173 8.77 26.59 -2.28
C ASN A 173 10.30 26.42 -2.26
N GLY A 174 10.81 25.19 -2.30
CA GLY A 174 12.24 24.89 -2.34
C GLY A 174 12.97 24.96 -0.98
N HIS A 175 12.26 25.16 0.13
CA HIS A 175 12.89 25.12 1.46
C HIS A 175 13.26 23.69 1.83
N ALA A 176 14.50 23.48 2.28
CA ALA A 176 14.95 22.19 2.78
C ALA A 176 14.16 21.76 4.04
N LEU A 177 13.82 20.48 4.07
CA LEU A 177 13.21 19.77 5.18
C LEU A 177 14.24 18.78 5.76
N PRO A 178 14.06 18.32 7.01
CA PRO A 178 15.01 17.41 7.65
C PRO A 178 14.92 16.00 7.05
N GLY A 179 15.67 15.75 5.98
CA GLY A 179 15.62 14.51 5.20
C GLY A 179 15.82 13.25 6.04
N ASP A 180 16.81 13.24 6.94
CA ASP A 180 17.09 12.08 7.80
C ASP A 180 15.89 11.73 8.71
N LYS A 181 15.17 12.74 9.21
CA LYS A 181 13.96 12.52 10.02
C LYS A 181 12.81 11.98 9.19
N ILE A 182 12.70 12.43 7.94
CA ILE A 182 11.70 11.93 6.99
C ILE A 182 12.02 10.48 6.63
N SER A 183 13.29 10.15 6.34
CA SER A 183 13.70 8.77 6.08
C SER A 183 13.36 7.86 7.25
N ALA A 184 13.78 8.22 8.46
CA ALA A 184 13.52 7.43 9.65
C ALA A 184 12.01 7.23 9.90
N LEU A 185 11.19 8.25 9.66
CA LEU A 185 9.74 8.14 9.79
C LEU A 185 9.13 7.22 8.73
N VAL A 186 9.64 7.24 7.49
CA VAL A 186 9.18 6.31 6.45
C VAL A 186 9.63 4.89 6.78
N ASP A 187 10.85 4.67 7.27
CA ASP A 187 11.31 3.34 7.73
C ASP A 187 10.41 2.80 8.84
N GLU A 188 10.14 3.62 9.87
CA GLU A 188 9.24 3.26 10.98
C GLU A 188 7.84 2.93 10.46
N LEU A 189 7.29 3.75 9.56
CA LEU A 189 5.98 3.53 8.94
C LEU A 189 5.89 2.19 8.19
N LEU A 190 6.89 1.90 7.36
CA LEU A 190 6.93 0.66 6.58
C LEU A 190 7.05 -0.56 7.49
N GLN A 191 7.90 -0.47 8.51
CA GLN A 191 8.06 -1.52 9.51
C GLN A 191 6.73 -1.80 10.22
N VAL A 192 6.11 -0.80 10.86
CA VAL A 192 4.87 -1.02 11.62
C VAL A 192 3.71 -1.50 10.74
N LEU A 193 3.70 -1.18 9.45
CA LEU A 193 2.70 -1.69 8.53
C LEU A 193 2.90 -3.17 8.25
N VAL A 194 4.13 -3.59 7.96
CA VAL A 194 4.46 -4.99 7.66
C VAL A 194 4.35 -5.86 8.91
N GLU A 195 4.54 -5.30 10.10
CA GLU A 195 4.34 -5.97 11.40
C GLU A 195 2.87 -5.95 11.87
N GLY A 196 1.95 -5.33 11.12
CA GLY A 196 0.53 -5.30 11.49
C GLY A 196 0.17 -4.35 12.63
N HIS A 197 1.02 -3.38 12.92
CA HIS A 197 0.90 -2.40 14.00
C HIS A 197 0.53 -0.98 13.53
N PHE A 198 0.35 -0.76 12.22
CA PHE A 198 0.13 0.57 11.64
C PHE A 198 -0.96 1.38 12.34
N LYS A 199 -2.15 0.80 12.54
CA LYS A 199 -3.26 1.48 13.20
C LYS A 199 -2.86 1.97 14.59
N ASP A 200 -2.36 1.08 15.43
CA ASP A 200 -1.97 1.45 16.79
C ASP A 200 -0.82 2.44 16.83
N TRP A 201 0.16 2.27 15.93
CA TRP A 201 1.27 3.20 15.77
C TRP A 201 0.78 4.63 15.47
N ARG A 202 -0.20 4.79 14.57
CA ARG A 202 -0.76 6.10 14.21
C ARG A 202 -1.27 6.90 15.42
N TYR A 203 -1.84 6.21 16.40
CA TYR A 203 -2.38 6.83 17.61
C TYR A 203 -1.36 6.93 18.75
N THR A 204 -0.27 6.17 18.68
CA THR A 204 0.73 6.07 19.77
C THR A 204 2.06 6.72 19.44
N ASN A 205 2.34 7.07 18.18
CA ASN A 205 3.53 7.83 17.80
C ASN A 205 3.53 9.24 18.46
N PRO A 206 4.68 9.93 18.57
CA PRO A 206 4.76 11.22 19.27
C PRO A 206 3.79 12.28 18.76
N VAL A 207 3.54 12.34 17.45
CA VAL A 207 2.64 13.32 16.82
C VAL A 207 1.18 12.95 17.10
N GLY A 208 0.80 11.69 16.92
CA GLY A 208 -0.52 11.16 17.24
C GLY A 208 -0.89 11.40 18.71
N ARG A 209 0.01 11.06 19.65
CA ARG A 209 -0.20 11.34 21.08
C ARG A 209 -0.38 12.82 21.38
N ALA A 210 0.44 13.69 20.78
CA ALA A 210 0.31 15.12 20.95
C ALA A 210 -1.04 15.64 20.43
N GLN A 211 -1.54 15.08 19.32
CA GLN A 211 -2.83 15.45 18.76
C GLN A 211 -4.02 14.98 19.62
N LEU A 212 -3.90 13.83 20.27
CA LEU A 212 -4.96 13.29 21.13
C LEU A 212 -4.84 13.79 22.57
N HIS A 213 -3.87 14.66 22.86
CA HIS A 213 -3.69 15.24 24.18
C HIS A 213 -4.98 15.92 24.68
N GLY A 214 -5.40 15.55 25.89
CA GLY A 214 -6.63 16.04 26.52
C GLY A 214 -7.85 15.14 26.32
N LEU A 215 -7.76 14.10 25.47
CA LEU A 215 -8.76 13.04 25.40
C LEU A 215 -8.49 11.97 26.47
N SER A 216 -9.55 11.38 27.02
CA SER A 216 -9.45 10.19 27.87
C SER A 216 -9.19 8.93 27.03
N ASP A 217 -8.70 7.86 27.66
CA ASP A 217 -8.48 6.58 26.98
C ASP A 217 -9.75 6.05 26.30
N HIS A 218 -10.92 6.26 26.92
CA HIS A 218 -12.20 5.90 26.32
C HIS A 218 -12.50 6.72 25.07
N GLN A 219 -12.24 8.03 25.09
CA GLN A 219 -12.43 8.89 23.91
C GLN A 219 -11.45 8.53 22.78
N VAL A 220 -10.21 8.17 23.13
CA VAL A 220 -9.22 7.68 22.15
C VAL A 220 -9.66 6.33 21.57
N ALA A 221 -10.18 5.42 22.38
CA ALA A 221 -10.71 4.14 21.89
C ALA A 221 -11.84 4.34 20.87
N VAL A 222 -12.81 5.21 21.19
CA VAL A 222 -13.90 5.59 20.26
C VAL A 222 -13.33 6.25 18.99
N TRP A 223 -12.29 7.06 19.11
CA TRP A 223 -11.64 7.69 17.96
C TRP A 223 -10.96 6.68 17.02
N LYS A 224 -10.45 5.57 17.55
CA LYS A 224 -9.87 4.47 16.77
C LYS A 224 -10.91 3.62 16.03
N GLU A 225 -12.18 3.71 16.39
CA GLU A 225 -13.24 2.92 15.74
C GLU A 225 -13.40 3.31 14.28
N ALA A 226 -13.73 2.32 13.44
CA ALA A 226 -14.10 2.58 12.07
C ALA A 226 -15.40 3.40 12.03
N SER A 227 -15.34 4.56 11.38
CA SER A 227 -16.46 5.45 11.07
C SER A 227 -17.52 4.69 10.27
N ARG A 228 -18.73 4.66 10.82
CA ARG A 228 -19.90 4.07 10.15
C ARG A 228 -21.12 4.95 10.33
N THR A 229 -21.92 5.05 9.28
CA THR A 229 -23.19 5.77 9.29
C THR A 229 -24.33 4.77 9.08
N VAL A 230 -25.31 4.79 10.00
CA VAL A 230 -26.50 3.94 9.91
C VAL A 230 -27.69 4.77 9.42
N LEU A 231 -28.22 4.44 8.24
CA LEU A 231 -29.38 5.07 7.61
C LEU A 231 -30.53 4.07 7.55
N GLY A 232 -31.34 4.01 8.60
CA GLY A 232 -32.41 3.01 8.72
C GLY A 232 -31.84 1.60 8.88
N ASN A 233 -32.03 0.74 7.88
CA ASN A 233 -31.45 -0.61 7.80
C ASN A 233 -30.15 -0.68 6.98
N LEU A 234 -29.67 0.45 6.45
CA LEU A 234 -28.41 0.54 5.72
C LEU A 234 -27.27 0.91 6.68
N VAL A 235 -26.20 0.14 6.68
CA VAL A 235 -24.94 0.51 7.34
C VAL A 235 -23.91 0.86 6.26
N VAL A 236 -23.42 2.09 6.31
CA VAL A 236 -22.36 2.60 5.43
C VAL A 236 -21.07 2.63 6.24
N HIS A 237 -20.05 1.90 5.80
CA HIS A 237 -18.70 1.98 6.36
C HIS A 237 -17.94 3.09 5.60
N GLU A 238 -17.44 4.07 6.33
CA GLU A 238 -16.76 5.24 5.75
C GLU A 238 -15.23 5.05 5.74
N ASP A 239 -14.72 4.17 6.60
CA ASP A 239 -13.33 3.73 6.66
C ASP A 239 -13.24 2.21 6.93
N GLU A 240 -12.06 1.65 6.71
CA GLU A 240 -11.74 0.24 7.00
C GLU A 240 -11.13 0.12 8.41
N GLU A 241 -11.28 -1.05 9.04
CA GLU A 241 -10.84 -1.27 10.42
C GLU A 241 -9.34 -1.07 10.61
N ASP A 242 -8.52 -1.37 9.61
CA ASP A 242 -7.06 -1.27 9.63
C ASP A 242 -6.52 0.11 9.21
N GLU A 243 -7.39 1.00 8.75
CA GLU A 243 -7.05 2.34 8.26
C GLU A 243 -6.05 2.35 7.08
N LEU A 244 -5.93 1.25 6.33
CA LEU A 244 -5.01 1.19 5.18
C LEU A 244 -5.47 2.07 4.01
N GLY A 245 -6.75 2.42 3.94
CA GLY A 245 -7.30 3.36 2.96
C GLY A 245 -6.65 4.76 2.97
N PHE A 246 -6.01 5.18 4.07
CA PHE A 246 -5.37 6.49 4.15
C PHE A 246 -4.16 6.64 3.22
N PHE A 247 -3.54 5.55 2.79
CA PHE A 247 -2.45 5.59 1.80
C PHE A 247 -2.92 6.00 0.40
N TRP A 248 -4.22 5.85 0.13
CA TRP A 248 -4.86 6.29 -1.12
C TRP A 248 -5.55 7.64 -1.00
N ALA A 249 -5.51 8.27 0.17
CA ALA A 249 -6.24 9.50 0.42
C ALA A 249 -5.72 10.65 -0.46
N THR A 250 -6.68 11.45 -0.91
CA THR A 250 -6.47 12.54 -1.87
C THR A 250 -6.50 13.88 -1.14
N LYS A 251 -5.69 14.83 -1.60
CA LYS A 251 -5.82 16.21 -1.14
C LYS A 251 -7.11 16.80 -1.72
N ILE A 252 -7.91 17.45 -0.87
CA ILE A 252 -9.11 18.17 -1.32
C ILE A 252 -8.68 19.29 -2.30
N GLY A 253 -9.02 19.15 -3.58
CA GLY A 253 -8.90 20.22 -4.59
C GLY A 253 -7.70 20.17 -5.55
N GLY A 254 -6.96 19.06 -5.68
CA GLY A 254 -5.86 18.89 -6.65
C GLY A 254 -5.81 17.50 -7.32
N PRO A 255 -4.92 17.26 -8.29
CA PRO A 255 -4.72 15.93 -8.89
C PRO A 255 -4.42 14.87 -7.82
N SER A 256 -4.87 13.66 -8.11
CA SER A 256 -5.78 12.97 -7.21
C SER A 256 -5.17 11.87 -6.33
N HIS A 257 -3.88 11.93 -5.96
CA HIS A 257 -3.26 11.09 -4.93
C HIS A 257 -2.15 11.84 -4.20
N GLY A 258 -1.98 11.58 -2.90
CA GLY A 258 -0.96 12.26 -2.10
C GLY A 258 0.47 11.75 -2.32
N PHE A 259 0.66 10.50 -2.76
CA PHE A 259 1.99 9.85 -2.72
C PHE A 259 2.88 10.13 -3.95
N ASP A 260 2.32 10.57 -5.07
CA ASP A 260 2.97 10.66 -6.40
C ASP A 260 3.11 12.10 -6.92
N ILE A 261 2.64 13.09 -6.16
CA ILE A 261 2.72 14.53 -6.49
C ILE A 261 3.26 15.33 -5.30
N GLU A 262 2.76 15.03 -4.09
CA GLU A 262 3.10 15.75 -2.87
C GLU A 262 3.28 14.78 -1.69
N GLY A 263 4.24 13.84 -1.76
CA GLY A 263 4.50 12.89 -0.66
C GLY A 263 4.70 13.59 0.70
N GLN A 264 5.22 14.82 0.67
CA GLN A 264 5.35 15.74 1.81
C GLN A 264 4.02 16.03 2.54
N CYS A 265 2.89 16.03 1.82
CA CYS A 265 1.55 16.25 2.37
C CYS A 265 0.89 14.94 2.80
N LEU A 266 1.20 13.83 2.14
CA LEU A 266 0.67 12.52 2.49
C LEU A 266 1.28 11.97 3.78
N LEU A 267 2.58 12.12 4.00
CA LEU A 267 3.23 11.56 5.19
C LEU A 267 2.63 12.08 6.50
N PRO A 268 2.35 13.39 6.68
CA PRO A 268 1.56 13.88 7.80
C PRO A 268 0.14 13.30 7.85
N LEU A 269 -0.52 13.09 6.71
CA LEU A 269 -1.87 12.53 6.69
C LEU A 269 -1.91 11.13 7.32
N ILE A 270 -0.95 10.29 6.91
CA ILE A 270 -0.77 8.91 7.36
C ILE A 270 -0.34 8.87 8.83
N ALA A 271 0.64 9.70 9.22
CA ALA A 271 1.21 9.66 10.57
C ALA A 271 0.32 10.32 11.66
N ASN A 272 -0.65 11.15 11.27
CA ASN A 272 -1.49 11.92 12.21
C ASN A 272 -2.79 11.19 12.56
N ALA A 273 -3.17 11.23 13.83
CA ALA A 273 -4.39 10.62 14.37
C ALA A 273 -5.70 11.38 14.06
N ARG A 274 -5.64 12.69 13.75
CA ARG A 274 -6.83 13.58 13.71
C ARG A 274 -7.61 13.64 12.38
N HIS A 275 -7.25 12.88 11.36
CA HIS A 275 -7.90 13.02 10.04
C HIS A 275 -9.31 12.40 9.92
N LYS A 276 -9.84 11.79 10.98
CA LYS A 276 -11.27 11.45 11.06
C LYS A 276 -12.09 12.70 11.37
N VAL A 277 -12.55 13.39 10.33
CA VAL A 277 -13.56 14.43 10.51
C VAL A 277 -14.90 13.73 10.72
N GLN A 278 -15.25 13.42 11.98
CA GLN A 278 -16.61 13.02 12.29
C GLN A 278 -17.55 14.19 11.95
N PRO A 279 -18.59 14.00 11.11
CA PRO A 279 -19.70 14.93 11.11
C PRO A 279 -20.31 14.85 12.51
N GLN A 280 -20.15 15.91 13.31
CA GLN A 280 -20.86 16.02 14.58
C GLN A 280 -22.36 16.04 14.32
N GLN A 281 -23.00 14.87 14.34
CA GLN A 281 -24.44 14.75 14.53
C GLN A 281 -24.69 14.20 15.93
N GLY A 282 -25.08 15.08 16.85
CA GLY A 282 -25.85 14.68 18.03
C GLY A 282 -25.14 14.60 19.38
N LEU A 283 -23.88 15.03 19.54
CA LEU A 283 -23.36 15.24 20.90
C LEU A 283 -24.08 16.44 21.53
N PRO A 284 -24.70 16.31 22.72
CA PRO A 284 -25.23 17.45 23.43
C PRO A 284 -24.09 18.44 23.67
N ARG A 285 -24.31 19.71 23.31
CA ARG A 285 -23.39 20.81 23.62
C ARG A 285 -23.11 20.75 25.12
N VAL A 286 -21.89 20.32 25.48
CA VAL A 286 -21.40 20.51 26.83
C VAL A 286 -21.32 22.02 27.01
N VAL A 287 -22.21 22.51 27.87
CA VAL A 287 -22.30 23.90 28.29
C VAL A 287 -20.94 24.32 28.82
N GLU A 288 -20.48 25.48 28.36
CA GLU A 288 -19.29 26.19 28.84
C GLU A 288 -19.27 26.26 30.38
N LEU A 289 -18.11 25.95 30.96
CA LEU A 289 -17.64 26.53 32.21
C LEU A 289 -16.36 27.31 31.92
#